data_AF-A0A410MC20-F1
#
_entry.id   AF-A0A410MC20-F1
#
_cell.length_a   1.000
_cell.length_b   1.000
_cell.length_c   1.000
_cell.angle_alpha   90.00
_cell.angle_beta   90.00
_cell.angle_gamma   90.00
#
_symmetry.space_group_name_H-M   'P 1'
#
loop_
_entity.id
_entity.type
_entity.pdbx_description
1 polymer ?
#
loop_
_entity_poly.entity_id
_entity_poly.type
_entity_poly.pdbx_seq_one_letter_code
_entity_poly.pdbx_strand_id
1 'polypeptide(L)'
;MKRKVTFFHFNSRKKSGGIIPVLAEVGKNIKNAVENKERRPVRKAMKVKLDKVVELLEMDNPEWAIYFDKQTYEFVTFSQESARAAEADEPYDHLPEWQRNERKAADMVMDDVSDRFIHLSEEEDVDEYRMIEEFSYSIKDELQRGSLLKAIRGRGAFRRFRKNIEAWGLLYDWYDFREKGYKQAAREWCERNDIAI
;
A
#
# COMPACT_ATOMS: atom_id res chain seq x y z
N MET A 1 -3.21 5.02 -42.82
CA MET A 1 -3.15 3.96 -41.79
C MET A 1 -1.70 3.82 -41.33
N LYS A 2 -1.47 3.56 -40.03
CA LYS A 2 -0.19 3.58 -39.27
C LYS A 2 0.08 4.88 -38.50
N ARG A 3 -0.40 4.90 -37.24
CA ARG A 3 -0.01 5.85 -36.19
C ARG A 3 1.38 5.48 -35.68
N LYS A 4 2.29 6.44 -35.64
CA LYS A 4 3.50 6.38 -34.80
C LYS A 4 3.07 6.72 -33.37
N VAL A 5 3.30 5.80 -32.44
CA VAL A 5 3.23 6.08 -31.00
C VAL A 5 4.62 6.54 -30.60
N THR A 6 4.80 7.84 -30.47
CA THR A 6 5.95 8.45 -29.78
C THR A 6 5.68 8.37 -28.29
N PHE A 7 6.42 7.50 -27.60
CA PHE A 7 6.60 7.54 -26.15
C PHE A 7 7.27 8.87 -25.80
N PHE A 8 6.54 9.73 -25.09
CA PHE A 8 7.15 10.88 -24.42
C PHE A 8 7.47 10.52 -22.98
N HIS A 9 8.74 10.24 -22.75
CA HIS A 9 9.43 10.51 -21.51
C HIS A 9 9.60 12.03 -21.42
N PHE A 10 9.11 12.71 -20.37
CA PHE A 10 9.92 13.74 -19.70
C PHE A 10 9.37 14.20 -18.36
N ASN A 11 10.35 14.37 -17.48
CA ASN A 11 10.40 14.71 -16.08
C ASN A 11 10.76 16.20 -15.95
N SER A 12 10.10 16.99 -15.09
CA SER A 12 10.63 18.30 -14.64
C SER A 12 9.74 18.89 -13.54
N ARG A 13 10.21 19.39 -12.38
CA ARG A 13 11.55 19.46 -11.77
C ARG A 13 11.36 19.86 -10.30
N LYS A 14 12.05 19.12 -9.43
CA LYS A 14 12.69 19.48 -8.15
C LYS A 14 12.40 20.87 -7.53
N LYS A 15 11.92 20.85 -6.27
CA LYS A 15 12.55 21.55 -5.14
C LYS A 15 12.48 20.69 -3.86
N SER A 16 13.65 20.23 -3.44
CA SER A 16 14.10 19.99 -2.06
C SER A 16 13.08 19.56 -1.00
N GLY A 17 13.10 18.27 -0.66
CA GLY A 17 12.53 17.71 0.56
C GLY A 17 12.77 16.20 0.54
N GLY A 18 13.81 15.74 1.23
CA GLY A 18 14.17 14.33 1.23
C GLY A 18 13.07 13.46 1.82
N ILE A 19 12.61 12.46 1.07
CA ILE A 19 11.93 11.28 1.60
C ILE A 19 12.51 10.05 0.87
N ILE A 20 13.80 9.81 1.10
CA ILE A 20 14.50 8.54 0.83
C ILE A 20 14.79 7.74 2.14
N PRO A 21 14.35 8.09 3.38
CA PRO A 21 14.71 7.26 4.53
C PRO A 21 13.76 6.07 4.79
N VAL A 22 12.49 6.11 4.37
CA VAL A 22 11.48 5.14 4.88
C VAL A 22 11.66 3.73 4.28
N LEU A 23 11.94 3.60 2.98
CA LEU A 23 12.22 2.29 2.37
C LEU A 23 13.54 1.68 2.88
N ALA A 24 14.50 2.50 3.30
CA ALA A 24 15.72 2.03 3.94
C ALA A 24 15.51 1.68 5.43
N GLU A 25 14.48 2.22 6.08
CA GLU A 25 14.12 1.93 7.48
C GLU A 25 13.46 0.54 7.62
N VAL A 26 12.69 0.10 6.62
CA VAL A 26 12.09 -1.26 6.59
C VAL A 26 13.19 -2.34 6.64
N GLY A 27 14.34 -2.10 6.00
CA GLY A 27 15.49 -3.01 6.06
C GLY A 27 16.25 -3.04 7.39
N LYS A 28 16.04 -2.07 8.30
CA LYS A 28 16.79 -2.00 9.57
C LYS A 28 16.20 -2.89 10.68
N ASN A 29 14.93 -3.28 10.58
CA ASN A 29 14.27 -4.06 11.64
C ASN A 29 14.71 -5.55 11.71
N ILE A 30 15.54 -6.02 10.78
CA ILE A 30 16.04 -7.40 10.76
C ILE A 30 17.05 -7.65 11.92
N LYS A 31 17.76 -6.63 12.40
CA LYS A 31 18.80 -6.83 13.44
C LYS A 31 18.25 -7.12 14.84
N ASN A 32 17.04 -6.64 15.17
CA ASN A 32 16.49 -6.77 16.52
C ASN A 32 15.89 -8.16 16.81
N ALA A 33 15.74 -9.03 15.81
CA ALA A 33 15.18 -10.37 15.99
C ALA A 33 16.18 -11.41 16.53
N VAL A 34 17.50 -11.10 16.49
CA VAL A 34 18.55 -12.12 16.73
C VAL A 34 19.09 -12.14 18.17
N GLU A 35 18.87 -11.10 18.97
CA GLU A 35 19.68 -10.88 20.19
C GLU A 35 18.94 -11.01 21.54
N ASN A 36 17.78 -11.65 21.62
CA ASN A 36 17.07 -11.81 22.90
C ASN A 36 16.76 -13.27 23.25
N LYS A 37 17.81 -14.07 23.46
CA LYS A 37 17.73 -15.30 24.24
C LYS A 37 17.88 -14.93 25.73
N GLU A 38 16.99 -15.49 26.56
CA GLU A 38 17.04 -15.45 28.04
C GLU A 38 16.33 -14.30 28.77
N ARG A 39 15.03 -14.09 28.50
CA ARG A 39 14.02 -13.75 29.54
C ARG A 39 12.70 -14.43 29.20
N ARG A 40 12.06 -15.10 30.17
CA ARG A 40 10.67 -15.61 29.98
C ARG A 40 9.79 -14.41 29.62
N PRO A 41 9.16 -14.35 28.43
CA PRO A 41 8.44 -13.15 28.05
C PRO A 41 7.13 -13.12 28.81
N VAL A 42 6.96 -12.09 29.64
CA VAL A 42 5.61 -11.54 29.88
C VAL A 42 5.08 -11.25 28.48
N ARG A 43 4.02 -11.95 28.04
CA ARG A 43 3.43 -11.76 26.71
C ARG A 43 3.01 -10.29 26.59
N LYS A 44 3.87 -9.45 26.01
CA LYS A 44 3.49 -8.11 25.58
C LYS A 44 2.35 -8.33 24.59
N ALA A 45 1.19 -7.72 24.84
CA ALA A 45 0.13 -7.71 23.86
C ALA A 45 0.70 -7.09 22.58
N MET A 46 0.92 -7.92 21.56
CA MET A 46 1.42 -7.46 20.28
C MET A 46 0.27 -6.71 19.62
N LYS A 47 0.55 -5.49 19.16
CA LYS A 47 -0.42 -4.58 18.54
C LYS A 47 0.23 -3.89 17.37
N VAL A 48 -0.52 -3.68 16.30
CA VAL A 48 -0.10 -2.88 15.15
C VAL A 48 -0.59 -1.45 15.30
N LYS A 49 0.18 -0.48 14.82
CA LYS A 49 -0.30 0.91 14.76
C LYS A 49 -1.23 1.07 13.57
N LEU A 50 -2.46 1.51 13.79
CA LEU A 50 -3.43 1.75 12.70
C LEU A 50 -2.85 2.65 11.59
N ASP A 51 -2.12 3.70 11.95
CA ASP A 51 -1.49 4.61 10.98
C ASP A 51 -0.49 3.90 10.06
N LYS A 52 0.16 2.81 10.53
CA LYS A 52 1.06 2.02 9.69
C LYS A 52 0.29 1.20 8.65
N VAL A 53 -0.86 0.65 9.05
CA VAL A 53 -1.76 -0.07 8.14
C VAL A 53 -2.29 0.89 7.07
N VAL A 54 -2.70 2.09 7.47
CA VAL A 54 -3.13 3.16 6.55
C VAL A 54 -2.03 3.52 5.55
N GLU A 55 -0.81 3.76 6.02
CA GLU A 55 0.34 4.08 5.16
C GLU A 55 0.57 3.00 4.10
N LEU A 56 0.50 1.72 4.50
CA LEU A 56 0.75 0.60 3.58
C LEU A 56 -0.40 0.40 2.58
N LEU A 57 -1.65 0.55 3.01
CA LEU A 57 -2.81 0.52 2.11
C LEU A 57 -2.77 1.66 1.08
N GLU A 58 -2.27 2.84 1.45
CA GLU A 58 -2.09 3.96 0.51
C GLU A 58 -0.98 3.72 -0.51
N MET A 59 0.02 2.91 -0.16
CA MET A 59 1.16 2.58 -1.02
C MET A 59 0.95 1.32 -1.86
N ASP A 60 -0.14 0.59 -1.61
CA ASP A 60 -0.46 -0.65 -2.29
C ASP A 60 -0.50 -0.47 -3.81
N ASN A 61 0.18 -1.38 -4.52
CA ASN A 61 0.26 -1.35 -5.97
C ASN A 61 0.62 -2.73 -6.52
N PRO A 62 0.34 -3.00 -7.81
CA PRO A 62 0.55 -4.33 -8.39
C PRO A 62 2.00 -4.83 -8.41
N GLU A 63 3.00 -3.95 -8.30
CA GLU A 63 4.42 -4.32 -8.40
C GLU A 63 4.99 -4.84 -7.08
N TRP A 64 4.34 -4.53 -5.95
CA TRP A 64 4.79 -4.88 -4.61
C TRP A 64 3.70 -5.61 -3.84
N ALA A 65 4.02 -6.76 -3.29
CA ALA A 65 3.17 -7.47 -2.37
C ALA A 65 3.45 -7.02 -0.93
N ILE A 66 2.39 -6.91 -0.12
CA ILE A 66 2.46 -6.51 1.28
C ILE A 66 1.73 -7.58 2.11
N TYR A 67 2.46 -8.21 3.02
CA TYR A 67 1.92 -9.23 3.92
C TYR A 67 2.15 -8.84 5.39
N PHE A 68 1.21 -9.19 6.24
CA PHE A 68 1.32 -9.10 7.68
C PHE A 68 1.69 -10.46 8.28
N ASP A 69 2.74 -10.47 9.10
CA ASP A 69 3.19 -11.66 9.81
C ASP A 69 2.52 -11.77 11.19
N LYS A 70 1.61 -12.73 11.36
CA LYS A 70 0.91 -12.95 12.65
C LYS A 70 1.84 -13.33 13.81
N GLN A 71 3.04 -13.83 13.55
CA GLN A 71 3.97 -14.19 14.61
C GLN A 71 4.76 -12.99 15.14
N THR A 72 5.20 -12.12 14.23
CA THR A 72 6.05 -10.98 14.58
C THR A 72 5.28 -9.67 14.74
N TYR A 73 4.04 -9.59 14.22
CA TYR A 73 3.22 -8.38 14.12
C TYR A 73 3.89 -7.27 13.30
N GLU A 74 4.71 -7.67 12.33
CA GLU A 74 5.38 -6.77 11.39
C GLU A 74 4.87 -7.02 9.97
N PHE A 75 5.10 -6.04 9.10
CA PHE A 75 4.81 -6.17 7.67
C PHE A 75 6.06 -6.60 6.91
N VAL A 76 5.87 -7.53 5.98
CA VAL A 76 6.88 -7.92 5.00
C VAL A 76 6.44 -7.46 3.62
N THR A 77 7.39 -6.96 2.85
CA THR A 77 7.14 -6.42 1.50
C THR A 77 8.18 -6.96 0.54
N PHE A 78 7.73 -7.36 -0.63
CA PHE A 78 8.61 -7.82 -1.71
C PHE A 78 7.98 -7.55 -3.07
N SER A 79 8.80 -7.42 -4.09
CA SER A 79 8.34 -7.20 -5.45
C SER A 79 7.75 -8.47 -6.06
N GLN A 80 6.93 -8.30 -7.10
CA GLN A 80 6.45 -9.42 -7.91
C GLN A 80 7.57 -10.22 -8.57
N GLU A 81 8.73 -9.59 -8.83
CA GLU A 81 9.91 -10.28 -9.34
C GLU A 81 10.46 -11.25 -8.30
N SER A 82 10.62 -10.80 -7.05
CA SER A 82 11.04 -11.65 -5.93
C SER A 82 10.06 -12.79 -5.66
N ALA A 83 8.75 -12.53 -5.75
CA ALA A 83 7.69 -13.53 -5.63
C ALA A 83 7.83 -14.66 -6.67
N ARG A 84 7.93 -14.30 -7.95
CA ARG A 84 8.11 -15.28 -9.04
C ARG A 84 9.40 -16.07 -8.93
N ALA A 85 10.48 -15.38 -8.56
CA ALA A 85 11.77 -16.02 -8.39
C ALA A 85 11.74 -17.03 -7.23
N ALA A 86 11.02 -16.73 -6.14
CA ALA A 86 10.76 -17.62 -5.01
C ALA A 86 10.01 -18.88 -5.44
N GLU A 87 8.90 -18.73 -6.15
CA GLU A 87 8.13 -19.87 -6.71
C GLU A 87 8.97 -20.76 -7.65
N ALA A 88 9.94 -20.17 -8.35
CA ALA A 88 10.82 -20.87 -9.27
C ALA A 88 12.11 -21.43 -8.61
N ASP A 89 12.24 -21.34 -7.28
CA ASP A 89 13.42 -21.77 -6.52
C ASP A 89 14.75 -21.18 -7.07
N GLU A 90 14.71 -19.96 -7.61
CA GLU A 90 15.89 -19.36 -8.24
C GLU A 90 16.99 -19.03 -7.21
N PRO A 91 18.27 -19.39 -7.43
CA PRO A 91 19.34 -19.08 -6.49
C PRO A 91 19.58 -17.57 -6.34
N TYR A 92 19.70 -17.06 -5.12
CA TYR A 92 19.82 -15.62 -4.85
C TYR A 92 21.05 -15.21 -4.04
N ASP A 93 21.96 -16.14 -3.72
CA ASP A 93 23.17 -15.85 -2.94
C ASP A 93 24.07 -14.77 -3.58
N HIS A 94 24.03 -14.68 -4.91
CA HIS A 94 24.79 -13.74 -5.71
C HIS A 94 24.22 -12.31 -5.69
N LEU A 95 22.99 -12.12 -5.22
CA LEU A 95 22.33 -10.82 -5.20
C LEU A 95 22.86 -9.95 -4.05
N PRO A 96 22.76 -8.61 -4.13
CA PRO A 96 23.07 -7.73 -3.01
C PRO A 96 22.21 -8.03 -1.76
N GLU A 97 22.71 -7.67 -0.57
CA GLU A 97 22.05 -8.01 0.71
C GLU A 97 20.58 -7.57 0.77
N TRP A 98 20.26 -6.36 0.31
CA TRP A 98 18.88 -5.86 0.33
C TRP A 98 17.94 -6.73 -0.52
N GLN A 99 18.39 -7.18 -1.70
CA GLN A 99 17.60 -8.02 -2.60
C GLN A 99 17.50 -9.46 -2.07
N ARG A 100 18.54 -9.95 -1.38
CA ARG A 100 18.46 -11.22 -0.66
C ARG A 100 17.47 -11.17 0.51
N ASN A 101 17.40 -10.04 1.23
CA ASN A 101 16.44 -9.89 2.33
C ASN A 101 15.00 -9.82 1.80
N GLU A 102 14.80 -9.16 0.66
CA GLU A 102 13.51 -9.17 -0.05
C GLU A 102 13.15 -10.60 -0.49
N ARG A 103 14.09 -11.31 -1.12
CA ARG A 103 13.87 -12.68 -1.57
C ARG A 103 13.56 -13.64 -0.41
N LYS A 104 14.25 -13.53 0.72
CA LYS A 104 13.93 -14.30 1.93
C LYS A 104 12.51 -14.05 2.43
N ALA A 105 12.03 -12.80 2.36
CA ALA A 105 10.67 -12.48 2.74
C ALA A 105 9.67 -13.14 1.77
N ALA A 106 9.95 -13.12 0.47
CA ALA A 106 9.15 -13.83 -0.53
C ALA A 106 9.14 -15.35 -0.28
N ASP A 107 10.30 -15.98 -0.10
CA ASP A 107 10.40 -17.43 0.21
C ASP A 107 9.56 -17.77 1.46
N MET A 108 9.69 -16.99 2.53
CA MET A 108 8.93 -17.21 3.77
C MET A 108 7.41 -17.17 3.57
N VAL A 109 6.92 -16.30 2.69
CA VAL A 109 5.49 -16.18 2.40
C VAL A 109 5.04 -17.27 1.43
N MET A 110 5.82 -17.59 0.40
CA MET A 110 5.45 -18.61 -0.59
C MET A 110 5.49 -20.03 -0.02
N ASP A 111 6.40 -20.30 0.91
CA ASP A 111 6.51 -21.60 1.59
C ASP A 111 5.55 -21.73 2.78
N ASP A 112 4.72 -20.72 3.06
CA ASP A 112 3.84 -20.71 4.21
C ASP A 112 2.62 -21.63 4.01
N VAL A 113 2.75 -22.85 4.52
CA VAL A 113 1.66 -23.83 4.59
C VAL A 113 0.75 -23.67 5.82
N SER A 114 1.02 -22.68 6.67
CA SER A 114 0.37 -22.52 7.98
C SER A 114 -0.57 -21.31 8.09
N ASP A 115 -0.83 -20.65 6.96
CA ASP A 115 -1.57 -19.39 6.87
C ASP A 115 -1.03 -18.33 7.86
N ARG A 116 0.26 -18.32 8.16
CA ARG A 116 0.93 -17.36 9.05
C ARG A 116 0.84 -15.94 8.50
N PHE A 117 0.98 -15.77 7.19
CA PHE A 117 0.99 -14.46 6.53
C PHE A 117 -0.38 -14.10 5.98
N ILE A 118 -0.78 -12.84 6.16
CA ILE A 118 -2.05 -12.31 5.67
C ILE A 118 -1.73 -11.23 4.64
N HIS A 119 -2.29 -11.33 3.43
CA HIS A 119 -2.12 -10.28 2.43
C HIS A 119 -2.87 -9.00 2.86
N LEU A 120 -2.22 -7.85 2.75
CA LEU A 120 -2.80 -6.58 3.21
C LEU A 120 -3.93 -6.10 2.30
N SER A 121 -3.81 -6.36 1.00
CA SER A 121 -4.74 -5.89 -0.02
C SER A 121 -5.22 -7.09 -0.82
N GLU A 122 -6.11 -7.92 -0.24
CA GLU A 122 -6.85 -8.86 -1.09
C GLU A 122 -7.55 -8.06 -2.21
N GLU A 123 -7.82 -8.69 -3.37
CA GLU A 123 -8.22 -8.02 -4.63
C GLU A 123 -9.40 -7.01 -4.52
N GLU A 124 -10.09 -6.94 -3.39
CA GLU A 124 -11.30 -6.14 -3.15
C GLU A 124 -11.17 -5.03 -2.10
N ASP A 125 -10.04 -4.89 -1.38
CA ASP A 125 -10.06 -4.18 -0.09
C ASP A 125 -9.91 -2.65 -0.12
N VAL A 126 -9.28 -2.06 -1.15
CA VAL A 126 -9.19 -0.60 -1.29
C VAL A 126 -9.39 -0.15 -2.73
N ASP A 127 -10.63 0.23 -3.03
CA ASP A 127 -10.96 0.85 -4.30
C ASP A 127 -10.99 2.39 -4.15
N GLU A 128 -9.89 3.07 -4.50
CA GLU A 128 -9.86 4.54 -4.56
C GLU A 128 -10.93 5.08 -5.52
N TYR A 129 -11.34 4.30 -6.54
CA TYR A 129 -12.45 4.65 -7.40
C TYR A 129 -13.78 4.67 -6.63
N ARG A 130 -14.03 3.68 -5.77
CA ARG A 130 -15.20 3.65 -4.86
C ARG A 130 -15.21 4.88 -3.95
N MET A 131 -14.07 5.23 -3.34
CA MET A 131 -13.99 6.45 -2.50
C MET A 131 -14.29 7.72 -3.30
N ILE A 132 -13.79 7.82 -4.53
CA ILE A 132 -14.08 8.94 -5.44
C ILE A 132 -15.58 9.01 -5.77
N GLU A 133 -16.22 7.88 -6.00
CA GLU A 133 -17.65 7.79 -6.27
C GLU A 133 -18.48 8.22 -5.05
N GLU A 134 -18.19 7.64 -3.88
CA GLU A 134 -18.86 7.99 -2.61
C GLU A 134 -18.67 9.46 -2.24
N PHE A 135 -17.45 9.99 -2.37
CA PHE A 135 -17.19 11.41 -2.18
C PHE A 135 -18.03 12.26 -3.11
N SER A 136 -18.08 11.90 -4.41
CA SER A 136 -18.88 12.62 -5.40
C SER A 136 -20.37 12.64 -5.02
N TYR A 137 -20.92 11.53 -4.52
CA TYR A 137 -22.29 11.47 -4.02
C TYR A 137 -22.52 12.29 -2.74
N SER A 138 -21.53 12.39 -1.87
CA SER A 138 -21.62 13.13 -0.59
C SER A 138 -21.76 14.65 -0.76
N ILE A 139 -21.42 15.19 -1.94
CA ILE A 139 -21.49 16.62 -2.21
C ILE A 139 -22.94 17.11 -2.24
N LYS A 140 -23.23 18.11 -1.40
CA LYS A 140 -24.58 18.69 -1.24
C LYS A 140 -25.02 19.51 -2.46
N ASP A 141 -24.12 20.33 -2.99
CA ASP A 141 -24.39 21.16 -4.16
C ASP A 141 -24.59 20.30 -5.41
N GLU A 142 -25.75 20.45 -6.06
CA GLU A 142 -26.15 19.57 -7.16
C GLU A 142 -25.31 19.77 -8.42
N LEU A 143 -24.83 21.00 -8.68
CA LEU A 143 -24.01 21.30 -9.83
C LEU A 143 -22.61 20.71 -9.66
N GLN A 144 -22.03 20.86 -8.47
CA GLN A 144 -20.74 20.25 -8.11
C GLN A 144 -20.83 18.73 -8.17
N ARG A 145 -21.81 18.13 -7.48
CA ARG A 145 -22.07 16.68 -7.49
C ARG A 145 -22.23 16.14 -8.92
N GLY A 146 -23.09 16.77 -9.71
CA GLY A 146 -23.33 16.38 -11.10
C GLY A 146 -22.08 16.49 -11.98
N SER A 147 -21.23 17.49 -11.75
CA SER A 147 -19.95 17.65 -12.45
C SER A 147 -18.95 16.56 -12.08
N LEU A 148 -18.84 16.22 -10.79
CA LEU A 148 -17.95 15.16 -10.30
C LEU A 148 -18.38 13.78 -10.80
N LEU A 149 -19.67 13.42 -10.67
CA LEU A 149 -20.19 12.14 -11.15
C LEU A 149 -20.03 11.94 -12.66
N LYS A 150 -20.05 13.03 -13.45
CA LYS A 150 -19.71 12.98 -14.88
C LYS A 150 -18.21 12.81 -15.09
N ALA A 151 -17.38 13.45 -14.27
CA ALA A 151 -15.93 13.43 -14.40
C ALA A 151 -15.34 12.03 -14.20
N ILE A 152 -15.93 11.22 -13.31
CA ILE A 152 -15.41 9.91 -12.91
C ILE A 152 -15.70 8.77 -13.90
N ARG A 153 -16.32 9.07 -15.05
CA ARG A 153 -16.70 8.05 -16.06
C ARG A 153 -15.69 7.93 -17.19
N GLY A 154 -15.25 6.71 -17.50
CA GLY A 154 -14.43 6.40 -18.68
C GLY A 154 -12.99 6.95 -18.62
N ARG A 155 -12.29 6.86 -19.75
CA ARG A 155 -10.84 7.15 -19.83
C ARG A 155 -10.50 8.55 -19.33
N GLY A 156 -9.52 8.65 -18.43
CA GLY A 156 -9.07 9.90 -17.84
C GLY A 156 -9.94 10.42 -16.69
N ALA A 157 -10.75 9.55 -16.07
CA ALA A 157 -11.60 9.84 -14.91
C ALA A 157 -10.87 10.58 -13.79
N PHE A 158 -9.80 9.99 -13.25
CA PHE A 158 -9.00 10.56 -12.17
C PHE A 158 -8.50 11.97 -12.45
N ARG A 159 -7.94 12.22 -13.65
CA ARG A 159 -7.45 13.55 -14.04
C ARG A 159 -8.58 14.60 -14.06
N ARG A 160 -9.76 14.23 -14.56
CA ARG A 160 -10.92 15.15 -14.62
C ARG A 160 -11.52 15.38 -13.24
N PHE A 161 -11.63 14.33 -12.44
CA PHE A 161 -12.07 14.42 -11.05
C PHE A 161 -11.18 15.42 -10.29
N ARG A 162 -9.86 15.23 -10.34
CA ARG A 162 -8.89 16.14 -9.73
C ARG A 162 -9.06 17.59 -10.19
N LYS A 163 -9.15 17.81 -11.50
CA LYS A 163 -9.37 19.15 -12.06
C LYS A 163 -10.65 19.80 -11.52
N ASN A 164 -11.72 19.02 -11.36
CA ASN A 164 -12.99 19.52 -10.87
C ASN A 164 -12.95 19.85 -9.37
N ILE A 165 -12.39 18.98 -8.52
CA ILE A 165 -12.27 19.29 -7.08
C ILE A 165 -11.38 20.51 -6.85
N GLU A 166 -10.33 20.70 -7.64
CA GLU A 166 -9.49 21.90 -7.60
C GLU A 166 -10.28 23.15 -8.03
N ALA A 167 -11.04 23.07 -9.13
CA ALA A 167 -11.84 24.19 -9.64
C ALA A 167 -12.98 24.61 -8.69
N TRP A 168 -13.55 23.66 -7.95
CA TRP A 168 -14.63 23.90 -7.01
C TRP A 168 -14.16 24.18 -5.58
N GLY A 169 -12.84 24.15 -5.31
CA GLY A 169 -12.29 24.35 -3.96
C GLY A 169 -12.52 23.18 -2.99
N LEU A 170 -12.86 22.00 -3.51
CA LEU A 170 -13.17 20.78 -2.74
C LEU A 170 -11.93 19.90 -2.45
N LEU A 171 -10.73 20.42 -2.72
CA LEU A 171 -9.49 19.64 -2.62
C LEU A 171 -9.21 19.15 -1.20
N TYR A 172 -9.40 20.01 -0.19
CA TYR A 172 -9.21 19.63 1.21
C TYR A 172 -10.31 18.69 1.69
N ASP A 173 -11.57 18.93 1.31
CA ASP A 173 -12.68 18.02 1.61
C ASP A 173 -12.42 16.62 1.05
N TRP A 174 -11.86 16.54 -0.17
CA TRP A 174 -11.44 15.27 -0.76
C TRP A 174 -10.34 14.59 0.06
N TYR A 175 -9.29 15.32 0.48
CA TYR A 175 -8.22 14.73 1.29
C TYR A 175 -8.73 14.22 2.65
N ASP A 176 -9.58 14.99 3.32
CA ASP A 176 -10.19 14.57 4.59
C ASP A 176 -11.09 13.34 4.40
N PHE A 177 -11.83 13.28 3.29
CA PHE A 177 -12.67 12.12 2.96
C PHE A 177 -11.82 10.89 2.66
N ARG A 178 -10.79 11.04 1.84
CA ARG A 178 -9.83 9.98 1.47
C ARG A 178 -9.14 9.42 2.71
N GLU A 179 -8.62 10.27 3.59
CA GLU A 179 -7.97 9.85 4.83
C GLU A 179 -8.91 9.03 5.73
N LYS A 180 -10.18 9.46 5.86
CA LYS A 180 -11.19 8.71 6.61
C LYS A 180 -11.49 7.36 5.96
N GLY A 181 -11.56 7.31 4.63
CA GLY A 181 -11.74 6.08 3.86
C GLY A 181 -10.63 5.07 4.12
N TYR A 182 -9.37 5.47 4.00
CA TYR A 182 -8.24 4.58 4.31
C TYR A 182 -8.18 4.17 5.78
N LYS A 183 -8.48 5.08 6.71
CA LYS A 183 -8.59 4.74 8.14
C LYS A 183 -9.69 3.73 8.42
N GLN A 184 -10.81 3.80 7.70
CA GLN A 184 -11.90 2.85 7.83
C GLN A 184 -11.50 1.49 7.26
N ALA A 185 -10.95 1.44 6.05
CA ALA A 185 -10.45 0.22 5.43
C ALA A 185 -9.38 -0.47 6.30
N ALA A 186 -8.45 0.30 6.88
CA ALA A 186 -7.44 -0.23 7.79
C ALA A 186 -8.05 -0.87 9.05
N ARG A 187 -9.10 -0.28 9.62
CA ARG A 187 -9.81 -0.86 10.77
C ARG A 187 -10.53 -2.13 10.38
N GLU A 188 -11.28 -2.10 9.28
CA GLU A 188 -12.02 -3.26 8.77
C GLU A 188 -11.09 -4.44 8.48
N TRP A 189 -9.94 -4.17 7.87
CA TRP A 189 -8.92 -5.20 7.63
C TRP A 189 -8.35 -5.76 8.94
N CYS A 190 -8.03 -4.91 9.93
CA CYS A 190 -7.55 -5.39 11.23
C CYS A 190 -8.61 -6.22 11.97
N GLU A 191 -9.87 -5.76 11.96
CA GLU A 191 -11.00 -6.45 12.60
C GLU A 191 -11.28 -7.81 11.94
N ARG A 192 -11.30 -7.87 10.59
CA ARG A 192 -11.52 -9.10 9.83
C ARG A 192 -10.46 -10.17 10.11
N ASN A 193 -9.24 -9.74 10.42
CA ASN A 193 -8.08 -10.60 10.62
C ASN A 193 -7.71 -10.82 12.10
N ASP A 194 -8.58 -10.39 13.04
CA ASP A 194 -8.35 -10.47 14.49
C ASP A 194 -7.03 -9.82 14.96
N ILE A 195 -6.62 -8.73 14.29
CA ILE A 195 -5.37 -8.02 14.58
C ILE A 195 -5.66 -6.88 15.57
N ALA A 196 -4.95 -6.91 16.70
CA ALA A 196 -5.08 -5.88 17.71
C ALA A 196 -4.40 -4.56 17.27
N ILE A 197 -5.14 -3.45 17.34
CA ILE A 197 -4.67 -2.07 17.16
C ILE A 197 -4.58 -1.28 18.46
#